data_AF-X1IZ69-F1
#
_entry.id   AF-X1IZ69-F1
#
_cell.length_a   1.000
_cell.length_b   1.000
_cell.length_c   1.000
_cell.angle_alpha   90.00
_cell.angle_beta   90.00
_cell.angle_gamma   90.00
#
_symmetry.space_group_name_H-M   'P 1'
#
loop_
_entity.id
_entity.type
_entity.pdbx_description
1 polymer ?
#
loop_
_entity_poly.entity_id
_entity_poly.type
_entity_poly.pdbx_seq_one_letter_code
_entity_poly.pdbx_strand_id
1 'polypeptide(L)'
;GLRVDESSPMVDARLSDGSRINVVLSPISLNDIVVTIRKFKKTLMNMDNLIEIGTLNEETANFIKVCVQSKINTIISGATATGKTTFLNVISNFIPRDERIITIEDTLELNLKLPHVVKLESRPPNLEGKGQITIRDLVRNSLRMRPDRIIVGEIRGEEAVDVLQAMNTGHSGSMSTVHANSPDDLISRLETMLLMAGLNLNP
;
A
#
# COMPACT_ATOMS: atom_id res chain seq x y z
N GLY A 1 -16.82 16.34 -8.78
CA GLY A 1 -15.95 15.60 -9.71
C GLY A 1 -14.61 16.29 -9.77
N LEU A 2 -13.55 15.57 -10.15
CA LEU A 2 -12.25 16.17 -10.41
C LEU A 2 -12.34 17.04 -11.69
N ARG A 3 -11.65 18.18 -11.73
CA ARG A 3 -11.70 19.17 -12.81
C ARG A 3 -10.28 19.49 -13.27
N VAL A 4 -10.10 19.68 -14.57
CA VAL A 4 -8.84 20.12 -15.18
C VAL A 4 -9.13 21.33 -16.05
N ASP A 5 -8.40 22.42 -15.81
CA ASP A 5 -8.49 23.68 -16.55
C ASP A 5 -7.20 24.50 -16.39
N GLU A 6 -7.15 25.72 -16.91
CA GLU A 6 -5.95 26.57 -16.85
C GLU A 6 -5.50 26.91 -15.43
N SER A 7 -6.40 26.92 -14.44
CA SER A 7 -6.08 27.18 -13.03
C SER A 7 -5.59 25.94 -12.28
N SER A 8 -5.92 24.74 -12.79
CA SER A 8 -5.48 23.44 -12.28
C SER A 8 -5.13 22.55 -13.47
N PRO A 9 -3.97 22.78 -14.12
CA PRO A 9 -3.63 22.17 -15.42
C PRO A 9 -3.21 20.71 -15.30
N MET A 10 -3.22 20.12 -14.11
CA MET A 10 -2.84 18.74 -13.86
C MET A 10 -3.88 18.08 -12.96
N VAL A 11 -4.27 16.84 -13.29
CA VAL A 11 -5.16 16.05 -12.45
C VAL A 11 -4.82 14.57 -12.51
N ASP A 12 -4.83 13.93 -11.34
CA ASP A 12 -4.85 12.49 -11.19
C ASP A 12 -6.25 12.04 -10.78
N ALA A 13 -6.81 11.08 -11.49
CA ALA A 13 -8.14 10.55 -11.25
C ALA A 13 -8.22 9.03 -11.43
N ARG A 14 -9.37 8.46 -11.07
CA ARG A 14 -9.68 7.05 -11.23
C ARG A 14 -10.88 6.87 -12.14
N LEU A 15 -10.75 5.95 -13.09
CA LEU A 15 -11.84 5.52 -13.97
C LEU A 15 -12.73 4.49 -13.26
N SER A 16 -13.94 4.27 -13.77
CA SER A 16 -14.92 3.34 -13.19
C SER A 16 -14.44 1.88 -13.15
N ASP A 17 -13.48 1.51 -14.00
CA ASP A 17 -12.85 0.19 -14.04
C ASP A 17 -11.67 0.03 -13.04
N GLY A 18 -11.37 1.10 -12.29
CA GLY A 18 -10.27 1.17 -11.33
C GLY A 18 -8.94 1.62 -11.92
N SER A 19 -8.85 1.81 -13.24
CA SER A 19 -7.65 2.33 -13.91
C SER A 19 -7.34 3.75 -13.46
N ARG A 20 -6.05 4.11 -13.43
CA ARG A 20 -5.60 5.46 -13.10
C ARG A 20 -5.47 6.29 -14.37
N ILE A 21 -5.89 7.54 -14.33
CA ILE A 21 -5.72 8.51 -15.40
C ILE A 21 -5.01 9.74 -14.85
N ASN A 22 -3.96 10.17 -15.53
CA ASN A 22 -3.28 11.44 -15.31
C ASN A 22 -3.49 12.31 -16.55
N VAL A 23 -3.92 13.56 -16.36
CA VAL A 23 -4.12 14.54 -17.44
C VAL A 23 -3.30 15.78 -17.14
N VAL A 24 -2.57 16.27 -18.14
CA VAL A 24 -1.75 17.50 -18.08
C VAL A 24 -2.08 18.39 -19.28
N LEU A 25 -2.39 19.66 -19.04
CA LEU A 25 -2.72 20.66 -20.06
C LEU A 25 -1.52 21.57 -20.38
N SER A 26 -1.57 22.23 -21.54
CA SER A 26 -0.73 23.38 -21.88
C SER A 26 -0.99 24.54 -20.91
N PRO A 27 0.02 25.37 -20.54
CA PRO A 27 1.41 25.35 -21.00
C PRO A 27 2.34 24.42 -20.20
N ILE A 28 1.83 23.66 -19.22
CA ILE A 28 2.66 22.73 -18.41
C ILE A 28 3.20 21.60 -19.29
N SER A 29 2.37 21.09 -20.19
CA SER A 29 2.80 20.22 -21.27
C SER A 29 3.07 21.05 -22.53
N LEU A 30 4.29 20.92 -23.08
CA LEU A 30 4.67 21.49 -24.37
C LEU A 30 4.03 20.73 -25.56
N ASN A 31 3.43 19.56 -25.31
CA ASN A 31 2.79 18.72 -26.32
C ASN A 31 1.26 18.88 -26.31
N ASP A 32 0.75 20.08 -25.99
CA ASP A 32 -0.67 20.33 -25.71
C ASP A 32 -1.22 19.46 -24.56
N ILE A 33 -2.30 18.71 -24.79
CA ILE A 33 -2.97 17.89 -23.77
C ILE A 33 -2.37 16.49 -23.75
N VAL A 34 -1.75 16.10 -22.62
CA VAL A 34 -1.21 14.76 -22.40
C VAL A 34 -2.12 13.98 -21.46
N VAL A 35 -2.53 12.79 -21.87
CA VAL A 35 -3.32 11.86 -21.06
C VAL A 35 -2.57 10.53 -20.92
N THR A 36 -2.26 10.14 -19.69
CA THR A 36 -1.63 8.84 -19.38
C THR A 36 -2.63 7.97 -18.64
N ILE A 37 -2.95 6.79 -19.19
CA ILE A 37 -3.83 5.82 -18.52
C ILE A 37 -3.02 4.59 -18.11
N ARG A 38 -3.00 4.30 -16.81
CA ARG A 38 -2.46 3.06 -16.27
C ARG A 38 -3.60 2.08 -16.00
N LYS A 39 -3.78 1.12 -16.91
CA LYS A 39 -4.85 0.13 -16.82
C LYS A 39 -4.73 -0.71 -15.55
N PHE A 40 -5.84 -0.91 -14.87
CA PHE A 40 -5.91 -1.87 -13.77
C PHE A 40 -5.86 -3.29 -14.34
N LYS A 41 -4.75 -4.00 -14.13
CA LYS A 41 -4.57 -5.38 -14.61
C LYS A 41 -5.30 -6.33 -13.65
N LYS A 42 -6.32 -7.03 -14.14
CA LYS A 42 -7.11 -8.01 -13.37
C LYS A 42 -6.42 -9.35 -13.10
N THR A 43 -5.20 -9.56 -13.60
CA THR A 43 -4.52 -10.86 -13.44
C THR A 43 -4.02 -11.01 -12.01
N LEU A 44 -4.79 -11.75 -11.20
CA LEU A 44 -4.41 -12.11 -9.84
C LEU A 44 -3.41 -13.25 -9.92
N MET A 45 -2.15 -12.98 -9.61
CA MET A 45 -1.17 -14.05 -9.35
C MET A 45 -1.55 -14.78 -8.06
N ASN A 46 -1.30 -16.08 -8.02
CA ASN A 46 -1.31 -16.89 -6.80
C ASN A 46 0.10 -17.42 -6.50
N MET A 47 0.27 -18.17 -5.41
CA MET A 47 1.58 -18.70 -5.03
C MET A 47 2.13 -19.68 -6.06
N ASP A 48 1.28 -20.54 -6.64
CA ASP A 48 1.70 -21.51 -7.66
C ASP A 48 2.29 -20.81 -8.88
N ASN A 49 1.69 -19.69 -9.32
CA ASN A 49 2.23 -18.87 -10.41
C ASN A 49 3.63 -18.31 -10.07
N LEU A 50 3.85 -17.88 -8.82
CA LEU A 50 5.15 -17.36 -8.41
C LEU A 50 6.23 -18.45 -8.39
N ILE A 51 5.87 -19.67 -8.02
CA ILE A 51 6.77 -20.83 -8.06
C ILE A 51 7.07 -21.21 -9.51
N GLU A 52 6.04 -21.26 -10.37
CA GLU A 52 6.16 -21.60 -11.79
C GLU A 52 7.09 -20.65 -12.55
N ILE A 53 7.00 -19.34 -12.28
CA ILE A 53 7.89 -18.33 -12.89
C ILE A 53 9.26 -18.22 -12.19
N GLY A 54 9.54 -19.04 -11.17
CA GLY A 54 10.81 -19.08 -10.47
C GLY A 54 11.09 -17.89 -9.54
N THR A 55 10.05 -17.19 -9.06
CA THR A 55 10.22 -16.10 -8.07
C THR A 55 10.72 -16.64 -6.73
N LEU A 56 10.25 -17.82 -6.34
CA LEU A 56 10.67 -18.55 -5.15
C LEU A 56 10.42 -20.05 -5.34
N ASN A 57 11.07 -20.88 -4.53
CA ASN A 57 10.83 -22.32 -4.51
C ASN A 57 9.70 -22.71 -3.53
N GLU A 58 9.26 -23.96 -3.60
CA GLU A 58 8.18 -24.50 -2.75
C GLU A 58 8.51 -24.43 -1.25
N GLU A 59 9.76 -24.68 -0.87
CA GLU A 59 10.20 -24.62 0.52
C GLU A 59 10.02 -23.21 1.11
N THR A 60 10.46 -22.19 0.37
CA THR A 60 10.29 -20.78 0.76
C THR A 60 8.83 -20.39 0.80
N ALA A 61 8.01 -20.86 -0.16
CA ALA A 61 6.58 -20.60 -0.19
C ALA A 61 5.88 -21.17 1.05
N ASN A 62 6.24 -22.40 1.45
CA ASN A 62 5.72 -23.04 2.67
C ASN A 62 6.17 -22.31 3.93
N PHE A 63 7.44 -21.90 4.01
CA PHE A 63 7.94 -21.10 5.12
C PHE A 63 7.15 -19.79 5.29
N ILE A 64 6.97 -19.03 4.20
CA ILE A 64 6.20 -17.78 4.22
C ILE A 64 4.75 -18.03 4.64
N LYS A 65 4.12 -19.09 4.12
CA LYS A 65 2.76 -19.46 4.53
C LYS A 65 2.66 -19.70 6.03
N VAL A 66 3.62 -20.42 6.62
CA VAL A 66 3.67 -20.65 8.07
C VAL A 66 3.88 -19.34 8.82
N CYS A 67 4.75 -18.45 8.37
CA CYS A 67 4.94 -17.12 8.97
C CYS A 67 3.65 -16.30 8.98
N VAL A 68 2.92 -16.25 7.85
CA VAL A 68 1.64 -15.54 7.76
C VAL A 68 0.62 -16.15 8.71
N GLN A 69 0.47 -17.47 8.72
CA GLN A 69 -0.49 -18.16 9.60
C GLN A 69 -0.14 -18.00 11.09
N SER A 70 1.15 -17.89 11.41
CA SER A 70 1.65 -17.69 12.77
C SER A 70 1.66 -16.22 13.21
N LYS A 71 1.02 -15.32 12.45
CA LYS A 71 0.95 -13.88 12.72
C LYS A 71 2.32 -13.21 12.88
N ILE A 72 3.31 -13.62 12.10
CA ILE A 72 4.61 -12.94 12.03
C ILE A 72 4.45 -11.66 11.21
N ASN A 73 4.79 -10.51 11.81
CA ASN A 73 4.81 -9.23 11.10
C ASN A 73 5.82 -9.29 9.95
N THR A 74 5.40 -8.89 8.76
CA THR A 74 6.23 -9.04 7.55
C THR A 74 6.30 -7.73 6.77
N ILE A 75 7.51 -7.28 6.46
CA ILE A 75 7.75 -6.13 5.59
C ILE A 75 8.46 -6.62 4.33
N ILE A 76 7.91 -6.29 3.16
CA ILE A 76 8.45 -6.67 1.85
C ILE A 76 9.21 -5.47 1.28
N SER A 77 10.52 -5.62 1.09
CA SER A 77 11.36 -4.64 0.41
C SER A 77 11.54 -4.93 -1.07
N GLY A 78 12.07 -3.95 -1.81
CA GLY A 78 12.34 -4.03 -3.24
C GLY A 78 12.21 -2.68 -3.95
N ALA A 79 12.84 -2.56 -5.11
CA ALA A 79 12.77 -1.36 -5.93
C ALA A 79 11.37 -1.14 -6.55
N THR A 80 11.23 -0.09 -7.35
CA THR A 80 9.99 0.20 -8.08
C THR A 80 9.75 -0.89 -9.14
N ALA A 81 8.49 -1.30 -9.31
CA ALA A 81 8.07 -2.28 -10.31
C ALA A 81 8.67 -3.69 -10.18
N THR A 82 9.25 -4.06 -9.02
CA THR A 82 9.77 -5.42 -8.76
C THR A 82 8.70 -6.42 -8.28
N GLY A 83 7.43 -6.00 -8.20
CA GLY A 83 6.32 -6.88 -7.83
C GLY A 83 6.00 -6.95 -6.33
N LYS A 84 6.50 -6.03 -5.49
CA LYS A 84 6.23 -5.99 -4.03
C LYS A 84 4.74 -6.12 -3.69
N THR A 85 3.89 -5.28 -4.29
CA THR A 85 2.44 -5.28 -4.03
C THR A 85 1.79 -6.58 -4.51
N THR A 86 2.27 -7.15 -5.63
CA THR A 86 1.81 -8.46 -6.11
C THR A 86 2.16 -9.55 -5.12
N PHE A 87 3.38 -9.56 -4.60
CA PHE A 87 3.84 -10.52 -3.61
C PHE A 87 3.06 -10.39 -2.30
N LEU A 88 2.90 -9.15 -1.80
CA LEU A 88 2.06 -8.84 -0.64
C LEU A 88 0.65 -9.38 -0.83
N ASN A 89 0.04 -9.14 -2.00
CA ASN A 89 -1.30 -9.62 -2.30
C ASN A 89 -1.37 -11.16 -2.29
N VAL A 90 -0.39 -11.86 -2.85
CA VAL A 90 -0.33 -13.33 -2.85
C VAL A 90 -0.25 -13.87 -1.42
N ILE A 91 0.74 -13.41 -0.63
CA ILE A 91 0.98 -13.98 0.71
C ILE A 91 -0.16 -13.62 1.68
N SER A 92 -0.83 -12.47 1.47
CA SER A 92 -1.99 -12.06 2.27
C SER A 92 -3.18 -13.03 2.13
N ASN A 93 -3.25 -13.82 1.06
CA ASN A 93 -4.30 -14.83 0.91
C ASN A 93 -4.06 -16.07 1.81
N PHE A 94 -2.93 -16.18 2.50
CA PHE A 94 -2.68 -17.21 3.52
C PHE A 94 -3.16 -16.84 4.92
N ILE A 95 -3.67 -15.63 5.11
CA ILE A 95 -4.29 -15.22 6.38
C ILE A 95 -5.51 -16.13 6.64
N PRO A 96 -5.66 -16.69 7.86
CA PRO A 96 -6.83 -17.45 8.27
C PRO A 96 -8.15 -16.71 7.98
N ARG A 97 -9.17 -17.45 7.52
CA ARG A 97 -10.42 -16.86 6.99
C ARG A 97 -11.31 -16.23 8.05
N ASP A 98 -11.10 -16.56 9.31
CA ASP A 98 -11.79 -16.04 10.49
C ASP A 98 -11.25 -14.69 10.97
N GLU A 99 -10.10 -14.26 10.46
CA GLU A 99 -9.50 -12.98 10.81
C GLU A 99 -10.14 -11.81 10.05
N ARG A 100 -10.27 -10.67 10.74
CA ARG A 100 -10.68 -9.38 10.18
C ARG A 100 -9.48 -8.56 9.75
N ILE A 101 -9.43 -8.23 8.47
CA ILE A 101 -8.31 -7.51 7.84
C ILE A 101 -8.75 -6.11 7.43
N ILE A 102 -7.89 -5.13 7.70
CA ILE A 102 -8.02 -3.78 7.13
C ILE A 102 -6.86 -3.55 6.18
N THR A 103 -7.16 -3.25 4.91
CA THR A 103 -6.14 -2.82 3.94
C THR A 103 -6.16 -1.29 3.83
N ILE A 104 -4.98 -0.68 3.73
CA ILE A 104 -4.81 0.78 3.65
C ILE A 104 -3.84 1.06 2.52
N GLU A 105 -4.27 1.81 1.50
CA GLU A 105 -3.46 2.05 0.30
C GLU A 105 -3.64 3.49 -0.20
N ASP A 106 -2.63 4.06 -0.86
CA ASP A 106 -2.81 5.31 -1.61
C ASP A 106 -3.75 5.14 -2.80
N THR A 107 -3.77 3.93 -3.36
CA THR A 107 -4.76 3.54 -4.35
C THR A 107 -4.97 2.05 -4.20
N LEU A 108 -6.23 1.62 -4.22
CA LEU A 108 -6.59 0.21 -4.02
C LEU A 108 -6.01 -0.67 -5.13
N GLU A 109 -5.00 -1.47 -4.79
CA GLU A 109 -4.38 -2.51 -5.62
C GLU A 109 -4.56 -3.90 -4.98
N LEU A 110 -4.61 -3.99 -3.65
CA LEU A 110 -4.80 -5.25 -2.92
C LEU A 110 -6.19 -5.84 -3.15
N ASN A 111 -6.20 -7.14 -3.43
CA ASN A 111 -7.39 -7.94 -3.69
C ASN A 111 -7.35 -9.28 -2.97
N LEU A 112 -7.52 -9.22 -1.64
CA LEU A 112 -7.62 -10.39 -0.76
C LEU A 112 -8.96 -11.08 -0.96
N LYS A 113 -8.95 -12.39 -1.22
CA LYS A 113 -10.16 -13.22 -1.35
C LYS A 113 -10.60 -13.80 0.00
N LEU A 114 -10.71 -12.94 1.01
CA LEU A 114 -11.08 -13.27 2.37
C LEU A 114 -12.43 -12.64 2.75
N PRO A 115 -13.21 -13.27 3.63
CA PRO A 115 -14.59 -12.84 3.89
C PRO A 115 -14.67 -11.52 4.69
N HIS A 116 -13.70 -11.22 5.56
CA HIS A 116 -13.76 -10.07 6.48
C HIS A 116 -12.70 -9.01 6.14
N VAL A 117 -12.74 -8.44 4.93
CA VAL A 117 -11.79 -7.42 4.47
C VAL A 117 -12.46 -6.05 4.37
N VAL A 118 -11.90 -5.05 5.06
CA VAL A 118 -12.27 -3.64 4.87
C VAL A 118 -11.14 -2.94 4.12
N LYS A 119 -11.48 -2.28 3.00
CA LYS A 119 -10.50 -1.55 2.18
C LYS A 119 -10.61 -0.05 2.44
N LEU A 120 -9.51 0.57 2.81
CA LEU A 120 -9.37 2.00 3.03
C LEU A 120 -8.39 2.58 1.99
N GLU A 121 -8.73 3.73 1.43
CA GLU A 121 -7.94 4.42 0.42
C GLU A 121 -7.63 5.83 0.92
N SER A 122 -6.36 6.25 0.83
CA SER A 122 -5.97 7.62 1.14
C SER A 122 -6.62 8.59 0.13
N ARG A 123 -6.75 9.85 0.52
CA ARG A 123 -7.39 10.86 -0.33
C ARG A 123 -6.53 12.13 -0.33
N PRO A 124 -6.10 12.62 -1.52
CA PRO A 124 -5.46 13.93 -1.59
C PRO A 124 -6.42 15.04 -1.16
N PRO A 125 -5.92 16.24 -0.81
CA PRO A 125 -6.80 17.39 -0.58
C PRO A 125 -7.64 17.70 -1.82
N ASN A 126 -8.79 18.33 -1.61
CA ASN A 126 -9.57 18.91 -2.70
C ASN A 126 -8.86 20.14 -3.30
N LEU A 127 -9.46 20.75 -4.33
CA LEU A 127 -8.89 21.94 -5.00
C LEU A 127 -8.67 23.14 -4.05
N GLU A 128 -9.36 23.18 -2.91
CA GLU A 128 -9.20 24.22 -1.87
C GLU A 128 -8.14 23.84 -0.82
N GLY A 129 -7.39 22.76 -1.02
CA GLY A 129 -6.40 22.27 -0.07
C GLY A 129 -6.99 21.56 1.16
N LYS A 130 -8.29 21.24 1.17
CA LYS A 130 -9.01 20.69 2.33
C LYS A 130 -9.35 19.22 2.19
N GLY A 131 -9.56 18.56 3.32
CA GLY A 131 -10.10 17.20 3.36
C GLY A 131 -9.12 16.12 2.90
N GLN A 132 -7.82 16.38 2.97
CA GLN A 132 -6.81 15.33 2.85
C GLN A 132 -7.05 14.25 3.92
N ILE A 133 -6.88 12.99 3.53
CA ILE A 133 -6.85 11.84 4.43
C ILE A 133 -5.59 11.06 4.08
N THR A 134 -4.63 11.06 4.99
CA THR A 134 -3.34 10.38 4.79
C THR A 134 -3.41 8.90 5.14
N ILE A 135 -2.41 8.10 4.72
CA ILE A 135 -2.28 6.72 5.21
C ILE A 135 -2.18 6.69 6.74
N ARG A 136 -1.44 7.65 7.33
CA ARG A 136 -1.30 7.78 8.78
C ARG A 136 -2.66 7.95 9.49
N ASP A 137 -3.53 8.80 8.95
CA ASP A 137 -4.90 8.99 9.48
C ASP A 137 -5.71 7.70 9.44
N LEU A 138 -5.60 6.97 8.32
CA LEU A 138 -6.29 5.70 8.13
C LEU A 138 -5.76 4.61 9.07
N VAL A 139 -4.44 4.54 9.29
CA VAL A 139 -3.84 3.59 10.24
C VAL A 139 -4.37 3.86 11.64
N ARG A 140 -4.35 5.11 12.11
CA ARG A 140 -4.90 5.49 13.41
C ARG A 140 -6.39 5.17 13.55
N ASN A 141 -7.17 5.46 12.51
CA ASN A 141 -8.60 5.14 12.51
C ASN A 141 -8.83 3.62 12.55
N SER A 142 -8.01 2.85 11.83
CA SER A 142 -8.14 1.39 11.74
C SER A 142 -7.99 0.69 13.10
N LEU A 143 -7.20 1.23 14.02
CA LEU A 143 -7.05 0.70 15.38
C LEU A 143 -8.38 0.64 16.16
N ARG A 144 -9.37 1.47 15.80
CA ARG A 144 -10.70 1.49 16.42
C ARG A 144 -11.68 0.53 15.77
N MET A 145 -11.29 -0.10 14.67
CA MET A 145 -12.16 -0.95 13.86
C MET A 145 -12.05 -2.44 14.21
N ARG A 146 -11.37 -2.75 15.34
CA ARG A 146 -11.08 -4.09 15.85
C ARG A 146 -10.50 -5.03 14.77
N PRO A 147 -9.41 -4.64 14.07
CA PRO A 147 -8.77 -5.55 13.12
C PRO A 147 -8.00 -6.64 13.87
N ASP A 148 -7.92 -7.83 13.26
CA ASP A 148 -6.89 -8.80 13.63
C ASP A 148 -5.55 -8.43 12.98
N ARG A 149 -5.59 -7.88 11.76
CA ARG A 149 -4.42 -7.45 10.98
C ARG A 149 -4.66 -6.14 10.24
N ILE A 150 -3.61 -5.33 10.15
CA ILE A 150 -3.57 -4.14 9.30
C ILE A 150 -2.55 -4.38 8.19
N ILE A 151 -2.96 -4.19 6.95
CA ILE A 151 -2.09 -4.33 5.79
C ILE A 151 -1.98 -2.98 5.12
N VAL A 152 -0.77 -2.42 5.10
CA VAL A 152 -0.50 -1.16 4.42
C VAL A 152 0.13 -1.47 3.07
N GLY A 153 -0.39 -0.90 1.99
CA GLY A 153 0.09 -1.17 0.64
C GLY A 153 1.57 -0.82 0.50
N GLU A 154 1.97 0.35 0.99
CA GLU A 154 3.37 0.78 1.04
C GLU A 154 3.57 1.82 2.15
N ILE A 155 4.64 1.69 2.93
CA ILE A 155 5.13 2.72 3.84
C ILE A 155 6.18 3.55 3.10
N ARG A 156 5.99 4.87 3.13
CA ARG A 156 6.77 5.89 2.43
C ARG A 156 7.18 7.05 3.34
N GLY A 157 6.58 7.19 4.52
CA GLY A 157 6.84 8.33 5.40
C GLY A 157 6.38 8.15 6.83
N GLU A 158 5.75 9.20 7.36
CA GLU A 158 5.44 9.35 8.79
C GLU A 158 4.49 8.29 9.37
N GLU A 159 3.69 7.64 8.53
CA GLU A 159 2.85 6.51 8.91
C GLU A 159 3.67 5.31 9.41
N ALA A 160 4.97 5.25 9.12
CA ALA A 160 5.86 4.19 9.60
C ALA A 160 5.77 4.00 11.11
N VAL A 161 5.69 5.09 11.88
CA VAL A 161 5.57 5.04 13.35
C VAL A 161 4.29 4.32 13.75
N ASP A 162 3.15 4.75 13.22
CA ASP A 162 1.84 4.21 13.59
C ASP A 162 1.68 2.75 13.12
N VAL A 163 2.24 2.38 11.96
CA VAL A 163 2.24 1.00 11.45
C VAL A 163 3.09 0.08 12.33
N LEU A 164 4.33 0.49 12.63
CA LEU A 164 5.22 -0.29 13.49
C LEU A 164 4.69 -0.38 14.92
N GLN A 165 4.05 0.69 15.42
CA GLN A 165 3.35 0.66 16.69
C GLN A 165 2.21 -0.36 16.65
N ALA A 166 1.35 -0.33 15.64
CA ALA A 166 0.25 -1.30 15.51
C ALA A 166 0.74 -2.75 15.47
N MET A 167 1.81 -3.01 14.71
CA MET A 167 2.51 -4.31 14.65
C MET A 167 2.98 -4.80 16.02
N ASN A 168 3.40 -3.87 16.89
CA ASN A 168 3.88 -4.16 18.23
C ASN A 168 2.74 -4.20 19.28
N THR A 169 1.61 -3.51 19.05
CA THR A 169 0.52 -3.35 20.02
C THR A 169 -0.76 -4.07 19.60
N GLY A 170 -0.69 -5.41 19.58
CA GLY A 170 -1.89 -6.26 19.51
C GLY A 170 -2.46 -6.49 18.10
N HIS A 171 -1.80 -6.01 17.04
CA HIS A 171 -2.18 -6.28 15.65
C HIS A 171 -1.08 -7.07 14.93
N SER A 172 -0.67 -8.18 15.54
CA SER A 172 0.36 -9.08 15.01
C SER A 172 -0.06 -9.71 13.69
N GLY A 173 0.91 -10.01 12.84
CA GLY A 173 0.68 -10.55 11.50
C GLY A 173 0.30 -9.47 10.49
N SER A 174 0.46 -8.20 10.87
CA SER A 174 0.34 -7.05 9.97
C SER A 174 1.46 -7.08 8.94
N MET A 175 1.19 -6.56 7.75
CA MET A 175 2.11 -6.64 6.62
C MET A 175 2.18 -5.32 5.88
N SER A 176 3.35 -5.03 5.29
CA SER A 176 3.50 -3.85 4.44
C SER A 176 4.57 -4.04 3.38
N THR A 177 4.63 -3.13 2.41
CA THR A 177 5.78 -2.98 1.53
C THR A 177 6.56 -1.70 1.85
N VAL A 178 7.85 -1.70 1.55
CA VAL A 178 8.71 -0.52 1.64
C VAL A 178 9.62 -0.52 0.41
N HIS A 179 9.83 0.64 -0.20
CA HIS A 179 10.87 0.75 -1.21
C HIS A 179 12.24 0.76 -0.53
N ALA A 180 13.02 -0.31 -0.75
CA ALA A 180 14.41 -0.43 -0.31
C ALA A 180 15.16 -1.37 -1.25
N ASN A 181 16.46 -1.15 -1.44
CA ASN A 181 17.28 -1.92 -2.37
C ASN A 181 17.83 -3.22 -1.76
N SER A 182 17.76 -3.37 -0.43
CA SER A 182 18.17 -4.57 0.30
C SER A 182 17.44 -4.64 1.66
N PRO A 183 17.49 -5.79 2.36
CA PRO A 183 17.03 -5.89 3.74
C PRO A 183 17.77 -4.94 4.71
N ASP A 184 19.06 -4.67 4.50
CA ASP A 184 19.80 -3.72 5.36
C ASP A 184 19.40 -2.27 5.08
N ASP A 185 19.19 -1.91 3.80
CA ASP A 185 18.67 -0.60 3.39
C ASP A 185 17.25 -0.37 3.94
N LEU A 186 16.44 -1.44 4.03
CA LEU A 186 15.10 -1.37 4.61
C LEU A 186 15.13 -0.85 6.05
N ILE A 187 16.05 -1.35 6.88
CA ILE A 187 16.17 -0.92 8.28
C ILE A 187 16.55 0.57 8.33
N SER A 188 17.59 0.96 7.59
CA SER A 188 18.04 2.36 7.51
C SER A 188 16.92 3.32 7.05
N ARG A 189 16.10 2.89 6.08
CA ARG A 189 14.97 3.68 5.59
C ARG A 189 13.86 3.80 6.61
N LEU A 190 13.51 2.72 7.30
CA LEU A 190 12.53 2.77 8.39
C LEU A 190 12.99 3.68 9.51
N GLU A 191 14.26 3.60 9.93
CA GLU A 191 14.84 4.52 10.92
C GLU A 191 14.73 5.98 10.49
N THR A 192 15.07 6.27 9.24
CA THR A 192 14.95 7.63 8.68
C THR A 192 13.50 8.13 8.73
N MET A 193 12.53 7.30 8.32
CA MET A 193 11.10 7.64 8.37
C MET A 193 10.62 7.88 9.81
N LEU A 194 11.08 7.07 10.77
CA LEU A 194 10.77 7.23 12.18
C LEU A 194 11.33 8.54 12.75
N LEU A 195 12.57 8.89 12.41
CA LEU A 195 13.19 10.15 12.82
C LEU A 195 12.44 11.35 12.25
N MET A 196 12.08 11.32 10.96
CA MET A 196 11.30 12.37 10.32
C MET A 196 9.90 12.52 10.94
N ALA A 197 9.26 11.41 11.30
CA ALA A 197 7.99 11.44 12.00
C ALA A 197 8.11 12.06 13.40
N GLY A 198 9.20 11.79 14.11
CA GLY A 198 9.52 12.35 15.43
C GLY A 198 9.82 13.86 15.39
N LEU A 199 10.44 14.36 14.30
CA LEU A 199 10.64 15.80 14.09
C LEU A 199 9.32 16.57 13.88
N ASN A 200 8.26 15.89 13.42
CA ASN A 200 6.93 16.45 13.24
C ASN A 200 6.00 16.24 14.46
N LEU A 201 6.46 15.56 15.51
CA LEU A 201 5.79 15.56 16.81
C LEU A 201 6.11 16.89 17.50
N ASN A 202 5.38 17.96 17.16
CA ASN A 202 5.42 19.17 17.98
C ASN A 202 5.00 18.80 19.42
N PRO A 203 5.71 19.31 20.44
CA PRO A 203 5.37 19.05 21.85
C PRO A 203 3.96 19.50 22.22
#